data_AF-I0HQL5-F1
#
_entry.id   AF-I0HQL5-F1
#
_cell.length_a   1.000
_cell.length_b   1.000
_cell.length_c   1.000
_cell.angle_alpha   90.00
_cell.angle_beta   90.00
_cell.angle_gamma   90.00
#
_symmetry.space_group_name_H-M   'P 1'
#
loop_
_entity.id
_entity.type
_entity.pdbx_description
1 polymer ?
#
loop_
_entity_poly.entity_id
_entity_poly.type
_entity_poly.pdbx_seq_one_letter_code
_entity_poly.pdbx_strand_id
1 'polypeptide(L)'
;MAQAERMAGEGLRLGAGAAAEPLPAAGEHGASGFASSLVDAVRSVDAQAQAADEQLAAVDSGRSNDLVGAMLASQQADLSFSMLLQVRNKVAGAVDELIKLQL
;
A
#
# COMPACT_ATOMS: atom_id res chain seq x y z
N MET A 1 -54.86 -27.27 34.41
CA MET A 1 -54.01 -28.13 33.56
C MET A 1 -54.46 -28.01 32.10
N ALA A 2 -54.13 -26.90 31.44
CA ALA A 2 -54.55 -26.59 30.06
C ALA A 2 -53.57 -25.63 29.39
N GLN A 3 -52.28 -25.97 29.41
CA GLN A 3 -51.19 -25.21 28.77
C GLN A 3 -49.92 -26.08 28.76
N ALA A 4 -49.89 -27.11 27.91
CA ALA A 4 -48.67 -27.87 27.63
C ALA A 4 -48.60 -28.44 26.20
N GLU A 5 -49.47 -27.99 25.29
CA GLU A 5 -49.57 -28.52 23.91
C GLU A 5 -49.61 -27.39 22.85
N ARG A 6 -48.71 -26.41 22.96
CA ARG A 6 -48.53 -25.34 21.95
C ARG A 6 -47.11 -25.27 21.38
N MET A 7 -46.35 -26.38 21.38
CA MET A 7 -45.00 -26.41 20.81
C MET A 7 -44.81 -27.59 19.85
N ALA A 8 -45.60 -27.66 18.77
CA ALA A 8 -45.39 -28.62 17.68
C ALA A 8 -46.04 -28.19 16.34
N GLY A 9 -45.99 -26.90 15.98
CA GLY A 9 -46.82 -26.37 14.89
C GLY A 9 -46.24 -25.27 14.01
N GLU A 10 -44.92 -25.10 13.93
CA GLU A 10 -44.31 -24.20 12.92
C GLU A 10 -43.55 -25.00 11.88
N GLY A 11 -44.32 -25.43 10.87
CA GLY A 11 -43.80 -25.98 9.64
C GLY A 11 -42.99 -24.95 8.87
N LEU A 12 -41.77 -25.35 8.53
CA LEU A 12 -41.29 -25.40 7.15
C LEU A 12 -41.88 -24.33 6.22
N ARG A 13 -41.45 -23.08 6.40
CA ARG A 13 -41.53 -22.07 5.34
C ARG A 13 -40.16 -21.99 4.65
N LEU A 14 -40.01 -22.80 3.61
CA LEU A 14 -39.06 -22.55 2.53
C LEU A 14 -39.46 -21.22 1.85
N GLY A 15 -38.68 -20.17 2.09
CA GLY A 15 -38.43 -19.10 1.10
C GLY A 15 -36.94 -19.18 0.79
N ALA A 16 -36.51 -19.80 -0.30
CA ALA A 16 -36.50 -19.25 -1.66
C ALA A 16 -35.76 -17.91 -1.72
N GLY A 17 -34.50 -17.97 -2.14
CA GLY A 17 -33.85 -16.86 -2.85
C GLY A 17 -33.14 -15.81 -1.99
N ALA A 18 -32.20 -16.21 -1.12
CA ALA A 18 -31.07 -15.33 -0.84
C ALA A 18 -30.05 -15.55 -1.97
N ALA A 19 -30.17 -14.71 -3.01
CA ALA A 19 -29.23 -14.62 -4.10
C ALA A 19 -27.81 -14.59 -3.54
N ALA A 20 -26.96 -15.50 -4.00
CA ALA A 20 -25.54 -15.38 -3.83
C ALA A 20 -25.15 -14.00 -4.37
N GLU A 21 -24.78 -13.08 -3.47
CA GLU A 21 -24.09 -11.86 -3.87
C GLU A 21 -22.90 -12.29 -4.74
N PRO A 22 -22.76 -11.75 -5.96
CA PRO A 22 -21.56 -11.97 -6.73
C PRO A 22 -20.41 -11.43 -5.88
N LEU A 23 -19.51 -12.33 -5.48
CA LEU A 23 -18.20 -11.99 -4.94
C LEU A 23 -17.63 -10.88 -5.84
N PRO A 24 -17.22 -9.72 -5.30
CA PRO A 24 -16.72 -8.65 -6.14
C PRO A 24 -15.61 -9.23 -6.99
N ALA A 25 -15.82 -9.17 -8.31
CA ALA A 25 -14.79 -9.52 -9.27
C ALA A 25 -13.54 -8.76 -8.83
N ALA A 26 -12.50 -9.50 -8.48
CA ALA A 26 -11.18 -8.95 -8.24
C ALA A 26 -10.78 -8.30 -9.58
N GLY A 27 -11.15 -7.04 -9.72
CA GLY A 27 -10.95 -6.25 -10.92
C GLY A 27 -9.46 -6.20 -11.24
N GLU A 28 -9.19 -5.89 -12.49
CA GLU A 28 -7.91 -5.91 -13.18
C GLU A 28 -6.89 -4.88 -12.66
N HIS A 29 -6.80 -4.71 -11.34
CA HIS A 29 -5.97 -3.73 -10.65
C HIS A 29 -4.51 -4.21 -10.46
N GLY A 30 -4.19 -5.45 -10.81
CA GLY A 30 -2.90 -6.07 -10.48
C GLY A 30 -1.68 -5.39 -11.12
N ALA A 31 -1.80 -4.89 -12.35
CA ALA A 31 -0.70 -4.25 -13.07
C ALA A 31 -0.66 -2.72 -12.88
N SER A 32 -1.82 -2.06 -12.94
CA SER A 32 -1.90 -0.59 -12.78
C SER A 32 -1.68 -0.16 -11.32
N GLY A 33 -2.09 -0.97 -10.34
CA GLY A 33 -1.96 -0.65 -8.91
C GLY A 33 -0.50 -0.61 -8.47
N PHE A 34 0.29 -1.63 -8.83
CA PHE A 34 1.72 -1.66 -8.51
C PHE A 34 2.49 -0.50 -9.13
N ALA A 35 2.26 -0.20 -10.42
CA ALA A 35 2.92 0.91 -11.10
C ALA A 35 2.60 2.26 -10.43
N SER A 36 1.33 2.48 -10.05
CA SER A 36 0.93 3.68 -9.29
C SER A 36 1.65 3.74 -7.95
N SER A 37 1.64 2.65 -7.17
CA SER A 37 2.32 2.61 -5.87
C SER A 37 3.83 2.85 -5.98
N LEU A 38 4.49 2.36 -7.04
CA LEU A 38 5.90 2.63 -7.28
C LEU A 38 6.14 4.11 -7.62
N VAL A 39 5.29 4.73 -8.44
CA VAL A 39 5.35 6.17 -8.74
C VAL A 39 5.15 6.99 -7.46
N ASP A 40 4.19 6.62 -6.63
CA ASP A 40 3.93 7.30 -5.36
C ASP A 40 5.09 7.14 -4.38
N ALA A 41 5.72 5.96 -4.35
CA ALA A 41 6.92 5.74 -3.54
C ALA A 41 8.10 6.61 -4.01
N VAL A 42 8.34 6.73 -5.32
CA VAL A 42 9.38 7.62 -5.88
C VAL A 42 9.12 9.07 -5.45
N ARG A 43 7.88 9.54 -5.61
CA ARG A 43 7.48 10.91 -5.23
C ARG A 43 7.64 11.17 -3.74
N SER A 44 7.32 10.19 -2.90
CA SER A 44 7.48 10.29 -1.45
C SER A 44 8.95 10.39 -1.04
N VAL A 45 9.83 9.61 -1.66
CA VAL A 45 11.27 9.67 -1.40
C VAL A 45 11.85 11.01 -1.88
N ASP A 46 11.44 11.50 -3.05
CA ASP A 46 11.86 12.82 -3.56
C ASP A 46 11.44 13.96 -2.62
N ALA A 47 10.20 13.94 -2.13
CA ALA A 47 9.72 14.90 -1.15
C ALA A 47 10.50 14.84 0.18
N GLN A 48 10.88 13.64 0.64
CA GLN A 48 11.71 13.47 1.84
C GLN A 48 13.13 14.04 1.64
N ALA A 49 13.73 13.83 0.46
CA ALA A 49 15.04 14.38 0.12
C ALA A 49 15.00 15.92 0.10
N GLN A 50 14.03 16.51 -0.60
CA GLN A 50 13.85 17.96 -0.66
C GLN A 50 13.64 18.56 0.74
N ALA A 51 12.79 17.93 1.57
CA ALA A 51 12.57 18.40 2.93
C ALA A 51 13.82 18.30 3.82
N ALA A 52 14.68 17.30 3.61
CA ALA A 52 15.95 17.18 4.32
C ALA A 52 16.93 18.28 3.88
N ASP A 53 17.04 18.54 2.58
CA ASP A 53 17.88 19.60 2.01
C ASP A 53 17.46 20.99 2.52
N GLU A 54 16.15 21.26 2.56
CA GLU A 54 15.61 22.52 3.08
C GLU A 54 15.93 22.72 4.57
N GLN A 55 15.83 21.66 5.38
CA GLN A 55 16.19 21.69 6.80
C GLN A 55 17.68 21.94 7.00
N LEU A 56 18.54 21.25 6.25
CA LEU A 56 19.99 21.49 6.25
C LEU A 56 20.32 22.93 5.86
N ALA A 57 19.72 23.44 4.79
CA ALA A 57 19.92 24.81 4.34
C ALA A 57 19.42 25.84 5.36
N ALA A 58 18.33 25.56 6.07
CA ALA A 58 17.85 26.41 7.15
C ALA A 58 18.82 26.44 8.34
N VAL A 59 19.46 25.31 8.66
CA VAL A 59 20.49 25.25 9.70
C VAL A 59 21.76 25.97 9.28
N ASP A 60 22.26 25.73 8.05
CA ASP A 60 23.48 26.36 7.52
C ASP A 60 23.36 27.89 7.43
N SER A 61 22.17 28.38 7.07
CA SER A 61 21.87 29.82 7.04
C SER A 61 21.52 30.45 8.39
N GLY A 62 21.51 29.66 9.47
CA GLY A 62 21.16 30.12 10.83
C GLY A 62 19.67 30.42 11.05
N ARG A 63 18.79 30.05 10.11
CA ARG A 63 17.32 30.15 10.28
C ARG A 63 16.75 29.07 11.19
N SER A 64 17.48 27.98 11.41
CA SER A 64 17.14 26.90 12.33
C SER A 64 18.35 26.51 13.18
N ASN A 65 18.10 26.06 14.40
CA ASN A 65 19.13 25.48 15.29
C ASN A 65 19.01 23.95 15.40
N ASP A 66 18.08 23.34 14.67
CA ASP A 66 17.81 21.90 14.72
C ASP A 66 18.71 21.11 13.76
N LEU A 67 20.00 21.10 14.04
CA LEU A 67 20.97 20.33 13.25
C LEU A 67 20.71 18.82 13.36
N VAL A 68 20.31 18.33 14.53
CA VAL A 68 20.09 16.89 14.76
C VAL A 68 18.89 16.41 13.96
N GLY A 69 17.79 17.16 13.94
CA GLY A 69 16.62 16.86 13.11
C GLY A 69 16.97 16.87 11.62
N ALA A 70 17.69 17.89 11.14
CA ALA A 70 18.14 17.97 9.75
C ALA A 70 19.03 16.79 9.34
N MET A 71 19.98 16.41 10.20
CA MET A 71 20.86 15.26 9.97
C MET A 71 20.09 13.92 9.99
N LEU A 72 19.09 13.78 10.85
CA LEU A 72 18.26 12.58 10.91
C LEU A 72 17.37 12.48 9.66
N ALA A 73 16.75 13.58 9.25
CA ALA A 73 15.95 13.65 8.03
C ALA A 73 16.79 13.26 6.79
N SER A 74 18.03 13.73 6.73
CA SER A 74 18.97 13.39 5.65
C SER A 74 19.29 11.90 5.61
N GLN A 75 19.61 11.30 6.77
CA GLN A 75 19.85 9.87 6.89
C GLN A 75 18.62 9.03 6.50
N GLN A 76 17.42 9.50 6.86
CA GLN A 76 16.17 8.85 6.49
C GLN A 76 15.94 8.91 4.97
N ALA A 77 16.19 10.06 4.34
CA ALA A 77 16.06 10.23 2.90
C ALA A 77 17.02 9.30 2.14
N ASP A 78 18.29 9.24 2.56
CA ASP A 78 19.31 8.36 1.96
C ASP A 78 18.97 6.87 2.07
N LEU A 79 18.47 6.46 3.25
CA LEU A 79 18.03 5.09 3.48
C LEU A 79 16.83 4.74 2.59
N SER A 80 15.84 5.63 2.52
CA SER A 80 14.64 5.43 1.72
C SER A 80 14.96 5.38 0.22
N PHE A 81 15.88 6.22 -0.24
CA PHE A 81 16.40 6.19 -1.61
C PHE A 81 17.12 4.87 -1.92
N SER A 82 17.99 4.41 -1.01
CA SER A 82 18.68 3.13 -1.17
C SER A 82 17.71 1.96 -1.29
N MET A 83 16.65 1.95 -0.47
CA MET A 83 15.58 0.95 -0.55
C MET A 83 14.82 1.02 -1.89
N LEU A 84 14.50 2.23 -2.37
CA LEU A 84 13.83 2.43 -3.65
C LEU A 84 14.68 1.89 -4.82
N LEU A 85 16.00 2.11 -4.81
CA LEU A 85 16.91 1.55 -5.81
C LEU A 85 16.93 0.02 -5.78
N GLN A 86 16.86 -0.60 -4.60
CA GLN A 86 16.74 -2.06 -4.49
C GLN A 86 15.44 -2.57 -5.13
N VAL A 87 14.32 -1.87 -4.94
CA VAL A 87 13.06 -2.20 -5.59
C VAL A 87 13.16 -2.03 -7.09
N ARG A 88 13.72 -0.91 -7.57
CA ARG A 88 13.96 -0.65 -9.00
C ARG A 88 14.75 -1.79 -9.65
N ASN A 89 15.84 -2.23 -9.02
CA ASN A 89 16.69 -3.30 -9.54
C ASN A 89 15.93 -4.64 -9.60
N LYS A 90 15.11 -4.96 -8.58
CA LYS A 90 14.27 -6.17 -8.57
C LYS A 90 13.21 -6.15 -9.67
N VAL A 91 12.55 -5.00 -9.89
CA VAL A 91 11.54 -4.86 -10.94
C VAL A 91 12.17 -5.04 -12.32
N ALA A 92 13.33 -4.41 -12.58
CA ALA A 92 14.05 -4.59 -13.84
C ALA A 92 14.42 -6.07 -14.07
N GLY A 93 14.95 -6.76 -13.06
CA GLY A 93 15.27 -8.19 -13.15
C GLY A 93 14.04 -9.07 -13.41
N ALA A 94 12.91 -8.80 -12.75
CA ALA A 94 11.67 -9.54 -12.97
C ALA A 94 11.12 -9.36 -14.39
N VAL A 95 11.27 -8.17 -14.98
CA VAL A 95 10.92 -7.92 -16.39
C VAL A 95 11.84 -8.71 -17.33
N ASP A 96 13.15 -8.72 -17.07
CA ASP A 96 14.10 -9.53 -17.85
C ASP A 96 13.81 -11.03 -17.77
N GLU A 97 13.43 -11.54 -16.61
CA GLU A 97 13.01 -12.94 -16.41
C GLU A 97 11.73 -13.27 -17.20
N LEU A 98 10.74 -12.38 -17.19
CA LEU A 98 9.51 -12.57 -17.97
C LEU A 98 9.79 -12.67 -19.47
N ILE A 99 10.70 -11.85 -19.99
CA ILE A 99 11.10 -11.88 -21.41
C ILE A 99 11.79 -13.21 -21.76
N LYS A 100 12.65 -13.73 -20.88
CA LYS A 100 13.36 -15.00 -21.10
C LYS A 100 12.46 -16.23 -21.08
N LEU A 101 11.33 -16.19 -20.37
CA LEU A 101 10.37 -17.31 -20.34
C LEU A 101 9.50 -17.41 -21.61
N GLN A 102 9.43 -16.35 -22.40
CA GLN A 102 8.59 -16.26 -23.61
C GLN A 102 9.34 -16.63 -24.90
N LEU A 103 10.65 -16.90 -24.82
CA LEU A 103 11.52 -17.34 -25.91
C LEU A 103 11.85 -18.82 -25.78
#